data_AF-A0A350YSA5-F1
#
_entry.id   AF-A0A350YSA5-F1
#
_cell.length_a   1.000
_cell.length_b   1.000
_cell.length_c   1.000
_cell.angle_alpha   90.00
_cell.angle_beta   90.00
_cell.angle_gamma   90.00
#
_symmetry.space_group_name_H-M   'P 1'
#
loop_
_entity.id
_entity.type
_entity.pdbx_description
1 polymer ?
#
loop_
_entity_poly.entity_id
_entity_poly.type
_entity_poly.pdbx_seq_one_letter_code
_entity_poly.pdbx_strand_id
1 'polypeptide(L)'
;MWILTRNGISRFDGLEFTNYFRKDGLPSNLVNRILEDHQGTVWALTLEGLSEYTGYGFRFFPYPERSFSENFVYACSLGDSIALILKNLASGRNRMISFRSGVYTDYSDKYDGFSHLNVVTFLPDRNSGDFVILDSVGNLWFILTAGRSRRLIILYYHLISLTANRICGWDRR
;
A
#
# COMPACT_ATOMS: atom_id res chain seq x y z
N MET A 1 -0.83 21.72 3.19
CA MET A 1 0.38 20.96 3.53
C MET A 1 0.13 20.14 4.80
N TRP A 2 0.63 18.91 4.85
CA TRP A 2 0.49 18.03 6.01
C TRP A 2 1.86 17.73 6.62
N ILE A 3 1.95 17.78 7.94
CA ILE A 3 3.18 17.59 8.70
C ILE A 3 2.94 16.50 9.74
N LEU A 4 3.76 15.46 9.65
CA LEU A 4 3.81 14.39 10.64
C LEU A 4 4.65 14.83 11.84
N THR A 5 4.11 14.64 13.04
CA THR A 5 4.83 14.91 14.29
C THR A 5 4.97 13.62 15.11
N ARG A 6 5.73 13.67 16.19
CA ARG A 6 5.79 12.55 17.15
C ARG A 6 4.50 12.37 17.95
N ASN A 7 3.58 13.33 17.89
CA ASN A 7 2.33 13.32 18.65
C ASN A 7 1.20 14.03 17.89
N GLY A 8 0.71 13.40 16.83
CA GLY A 8 -0.37 13.90 15.99
C GLY A 8 0.11 14.41 14.63
N ILE A 9 -0.81 15.03 13.91
CA ILE A 9 -0.58 15.60 12.57
C ILE A 9 -0.95 17.08 12.59
N SER A 10 -0.18 17.92 11.91
CA SER A 10 -0.53 19.32 11.64
C SER A 10 -0.89 19.53 10.16
N ARG A 11 -1.99 20.22 9.89
CA ARG A 11 -2.36 20.72 8.56
C ARG A 11 -2.10 22.23 8.51
N PHE A 12 -1.33 22.67 7.53
CA PHE A 12 -1.18 24.08 7.18
C PHE A 12 -1.95 24.38 5.90
N ASP A 13 -2.88 25.33 5.95
CA ASP A 13 -3.71 25.73 4.80
C ASP A 13 -3.13 26.89 3.99
N GLY A 14 -2.00 27.47 4.45
CA GLY A 14 -1.40 28.68 3.87
C GLY A 14 -1.47 29.88 4.80
N LEU A 15 -2.32 29.83 5.82
CA LEU A 15 -2.55 30.90 6.80
C LEU A 15 -2.32 30.39 8.22
N GLU A 16 -2.92 29.25 8.58
CA GLU A 16 -2.95 28.74 9.94
C GLU A 16 -2.64 27.24 10.01
N PHE A 17 -2.22 26.80 11.21
CA PHE A 17 -2.01 25.39 11.53
C PHE A 17 -3.20 24.84 12.31
N THR A 18 -3.75 23.73 11.84
CA THR A 18 -4.71 22.90 12.59
C THR A 18 -4.04 21.60 13.01
N ASN A 19 -4.15 21.23 14.29
CA ASN A 19 -3.55 20.02 14.83
C ASN A 19 -4.61 18.95 15.09
N TYR A 20 -4.31 17.71 14.69
CA TYR A 20 -5.18 16.56 14.83
C TYR A 20 -4.50 15.48 15.67
N PHE A 21 -5.29 14.88 16.55
CA PHE A 21 -4.89 13.85 17.50
C PHE A 21 -5.90 12.69 17.47
N ARG A 22 -5.67 11.70 18.32
CA ARG A 22 -6.56 10.54 18.51
C ARG A 22 -7.99 10.94 18.82
N LYS A 23 -8.17 11.98 19.63
CA LYS A 23 -9.50 12.54 19.96
C LYS A 23 -10.25 13.09 18.74
N ASP A 24 -9.54 13.42 17.67
CA ASP A 24 -10.08 13.98 16.43
C ASP A 24 -10.30 12.88 15.36
N GLY A 25 -10.23 11.60 15.78
CA GLY A 25 -10.52 10.43 14.96
C GLY A 25 -9.30 9.76 14.33
N LEU A 26 -8.08 10.22 14.65
CA LEU A 26 -6.88 9.45 14.32
C LEU A 26 -6.89 8.12 15.12
N PRO A 27 -6.40 7.02 14.55
CA PRO A 27 -6.30 5.77 15.29
C PRO A 27 -5.29 5.90 16.45
N SER A 28 -4.17 6.56 16.17
CA SER A 28 -3.07 6.82 17.08
C SER A 28 -2.47 8.21 16.82
N ASN A 29 -1.87 8.83 17.83
CA ASN A 29 -1.08 10.06 17.63
C ASN A 29 0.24 9.78 16.89
N LEU A 30 0.71 8.53 16.88
CA LEU A 30 1.88 8.14 16.11
C LEU A 30 1.46 7.77 14.69
N VAL A 31 1.52 8.75 13.80
CA VAL A 31 1.18 8.56 12.39
C VAL A 31 2.45 8.29 11.58
N ASN A 32 2.50 7.14 10.92
CA ASN A 32 3.67 6.66 10.21
C ASN A 32 3.78 7.25 8.81
N ARG A 33 2.65 7.50 8.15
CA ARG A 33 2.61 7.98 6.77
C ARG A 33 1.32 8.76 6.52
N ILE A 34 1.40 9.74 5.62
CA ILE A 34 0.25 10.39 4.99
C ILE A 34 0.31 10.09 3.51
N LEU A 35 -0.85 9.77 2.94
CA LEU A 35 -1.03 9.45 1.53
C LEU A 35 -2.21 10.28 1.00
N GLU A 36 -2.15 10.66 -0.26
CA GLU A 36 -3.29 11.23 -0.98
C GLU A 36 -3.65 10.25 -2.11
N ASP A 37 -4.91 9.85 -2.19
CA ASP A 37 -5.38 8.96 -3.25
C ASP A 37 -5.69 9.71 -4.55
N HIS A 38 -6.10 8.96 -5.59
CA HIS A 38 -6.37 9.54 -6.91
C HIS A 38 -7.60 10.46 -6.93
N GLN A 39 -8.43 10.39 -5.89
CA GLN A 39 -9.60 11.26 -5.72
C GLN A 39 -9.27 12.51 -4.89
N GLY A 40 -8.02 12.67 -4.44
CA GLY A 40 -7.60 13.77 -3.57
C GLY A 40 -7.94 13.54 -2.10
N THR A 41 -8.36 12.33 -1.72
CA THR A 41 -8.65 12.00 -0.33
C THR A 41 -7.34 11.79 0.42
N VAL A 42 -7.24 12.42 1.59
CA VAL A 42 -6.05 12.31 2.45
C VAL A 42 -6.26 11.18 3.45
N TRP A 43 -5.26 10.32 3.55
CA TRP A 43 -5.23 9.18 4.45
C TRP A 43 -4.05 9.25 5.40
N ALA A 44 -4.32 9.08 6.69
CA ALA A 44 -3.31 8.90 7.72
C ALA A 44 -3.20 7.42 8.09
N LEU A 45 -1.97 6.88 7.99
CA LEU A 45 -1.65 5.48 8.25
C LEU A 45 -0.96 5.37 9.60
N THR A 46 -1.49 4.50 10.44
CA THR A 46 -0.98 4.20 11.77
C THR A 46 -0.90 2.69 11.95
N LEU A 47 -0.18 2.22 12.97
CA LEU A 47 -0.12 0.79 13.32
C LEU A 47 -1.48 0.21 13.71
N GLU A 48 -2.41 1.04 14.19
CA GLU A 48 -3.76 0.61 14.62
C GLU A 48 -4.78 0.58 13.45
N GLY A 49 -4.49 1.25 12.34
CA GLY A 49 -5.35 1.27 11.16
C GLY A 49 -5.15 2.47 10.24
N LEU A 50 -6.05 2.57 9.27
CA LEU A 50 -6.15 3.71 8.35
C LEU A 50 -7.12 4.74 8.90
N SER A 51 -6.91 6.00 8.56
CA SER A 51 -7.93 7.02 8.78
C SER A 51 -8.03 7.99 7.62
N GLU A 52 -9.26 8.28 7.23
CA GLU A 52 -9.60 9.16 6.12
C GLU A 52 -9.89 10.56 6.65
N TYR A 53 -9.33 11.58 6.03
CA TYR A 53 -9.64 12.95 6.38
C TYR A 53 -11.01 13.37 5.83
N THR A 54 -11.88 13.84 6.72
CA THR A 54 -13.27 14.23 6.38
C THR A 54 -13.45 15.71 6.08
N GLY A 55 -12.37 16.51 6.15
CA GLY A 55 -12.41 17.97 6.07
C GLY A 55 -12.43 18.68 7.43
N TYR A 56 -12.85 18.00 8.50
CA TYR A 56 -12.91 18.52 9.86
C TYR A 56 -12.21 17.64 10.89
N GLY A 57 -11.98 16.36 10.56
CA GLY A 57 -11.29 15.41 11.41
C GLY A 57 -10.99 14.14 10.62
N PHE A 58 -10.92 13.02 11.32
CA PHE A 58 -10.56 11.73 10.73
C PHE A 58 -11.63 10.68 10.97
N ARG A 59 -11.87 9.84 9.96
CA ARG A 59 -12.70 8.64 10.07
C ARG A 59 -11.79 7.41 10.14
N PHE A 60 -11.85 6.71 11.26
CA PHE A 60 -11.01 5.55 11.55
C PHE A 60 -11.53 4.26 10.90
N PHE A 61 -10.63 3.50 10.27
CA PHE A 61 -10.82 2.14 9.77
C PHE A 61 -9.80 1.18 10.42
N PRO A 62 -10.21 0.38 11.41
CA PRO A 62 -9.32 -0.57 12.06
C PRO A 62 -8.86 -1.65 11.09
N TYR A 63 -7.62 -2.14 11.23
CA TYR A 63 -7.19 -3.33 10.50
C TYR A 63 -7.97 -4.58 10.97
N PRO A 64 -8.24 -5.56 10.08
CA PRO A 64 -8.92 -6.81 10.46
C PRO A 64 -8.13 -7.61 11.52
N GLU A 65 -8.76 -8.37 12.42
CA GLU A 65 -8.06 -9.04 13.54
C GLU A 65 -6.83 -9.90 13.13
N ARG A 66 -5.82 -10.01 14.03
CA ARG A 66 -4.45 -10.57 13.81
C ARG A 66 -3.51 -9.73 12.95
N SER A 67 -3.91 -8.50 12.67
CA SER A 67 -3.17 -7.55 11.86
C SER A 67 -2.17 -6.74 12.68
N PHE A 68 -0.93 -7.22 12.69
CA PHE A 68 0.27 -6.37 12.66
C PHE A 68 0.73 -5.79 14.01
N SER A 69 1.43 -6.64 14.77
CA SER A 69 2.58 -6.17 15.55
C SER A 69 3.76 -5.98 14.59
N GLU A 70 4.13 -4.72 14.41
CA GLU A 70 5.47 -4.24 14.02
C GLU A 70 5.78 -4.07 12.52
N ASN A 71 5.67 -2.79 12.11
CA ASN A 71 6.21 -2.08 10.95
C ASN A 71 5.56 -2.25 9.55
N PHE A 72 5.02 -1.13 9.05
CA PHE A 72 4.70 -0.90 7.64
C PHE A 72 5.96 -0.94 6.80
N VAL A 73 5.91 -1.58 5.64
CA VAL A 73 7.02 -1.53 4.68
C VAL A 73 6.67 -0.59 3.53
N TYR A 74 5.49 -0.71 2.92
CA TYR A 74 5.08 0.15 1.81
C TYR A 74 3.57 0.41 1.79
N ALA A 75 3.18 1.60 1.36
CA ALA A 75 1.79 1.97 1.12
C ALA A 75 1.69 2.93 -0.07
N CYS A 76 0.68 2.72 -0.92
CA CYS A 76 0.38 3.58 -2.06
C CYS A 76 -1.14 3.69 -2.31
N SER A 77 -1.53 4.71 -3.07
CA SER A 77 -2.84 4.76 -3.71
C SER A 77 -2.85 3.91 -4.98
N LEU A 78 -4.02 3.39 -5.33
CA LEU A 78 -4.25 2.51 -6.46
C LEU A 78 -5.67 2.73 -7.01
N GLY A 79 -5.84 3.73 -7.87
CA GLY A 79 -7.17 4.23 -8.19
C GLY A 79 -7.94 4.57 -6.92
N ASP A 80 -9.11 3.94 -6.72
CA ASP A 80 -9.94 4.14 -5.51
C ASP A 80 -9.54 3.29 -4.30
N SER A 81 -8.38 2.62 -4.35
CA SER A 81 -7.92 1.70 -3.31
C SER A 81 -6.61 2.16 -2.71
N ILE A 82 -6.35 1.70 -1.49
CA ILE A 82 -5.04 1.81 -0.84
C ILE A 82 -4.44 0.42 -0.83
N ALA A 83 -3.25 0.26 -1.40
CA ALA A 83 -2.49 -0.97 -1.28
C ALA A 83 -1.47 -0.84 -0.15
N LEU A 84 -1.38 -1.85 0.70
CA LEU A 84 -0.49 -1.92 1.85
C LEU A 84 0.33 -3.21 1.79
N ILE A 85 1.64 -3.08 2.02
CA ILE A 85 2.52 -4.20 2.30
C ILE A 85 2.98 -4.09 3.75
N LEU A 86 2.65 -5.13 4.50
CA LEU A 86 2.79 -5.19 5.93
C LEU A 86 3.76 -6.31 6.25
N LYS A 87 4.77 -6.01 7.06
CA LYS A 87 5.74 -7.02 7.48
C LYS A 87 5.44 -7.42 8.90
N ASN A 88 5.59 -8.71 9.16
CA ASN A 88 5.61 -9.24 10.50
C ASN A 88 7.08 -9.46 10.88
N LEU A 89 7.62 -8.65 11.79
CA LEU A 89 9.04 -8.76 12.16
C LEU A 89 9.38 -10.09 12.83
N ALA A 90 8.46 -10.64 13.63
CA ALA A 90 8.69 -11.89 14.36
C ALA A 90 8.82 -13.11 13.42
N SER A 91 7.99 -13.19 12.39
CA SER A 91 7.98 -14.29 11.42
C SER A 91 8.74 -13.99 10.12
N GLY A 92 9.13 -12.74 9.91
CA GLY A 92 9.70 -12.26 8.65
C GLY A 92 8.69 -12.21 7.49
N ARG A 93 7.42 -12.56 7.73
CA ARG A 93 6.43 -12.69 6.67
C ARG A 93 5.87 -11.36 6.20
N ASN A 94 5.67 -11.23 4.89
CA ASN A 94 4.96 -10.10 4.31
C ASN A 94 3.51 -10.45 4.02
N ARG A 95 2.64 -9.46 4.20
CA ARG A 95 1.22 -9.51 3.85
C ARG A 95 0.88 -8.37 2.93
N MET A 96 0.16 -8.69 1.87
CA MET A 96 -0.37 -7.70 0.94
C MET A 96 -1.88 -7.59 1.17
N ILE A 97 -2.33 -6.39 1.54
CA ILE A 97 -3.74 -6.08 1.68
C ILE A 97 -4.10 -4.86 0.84
N SER A 98 -5.32 -4.83 0.33
CA SER A 98 -5.92 -3.62 -0.23
C SER A 98 -7.06 -3.15 0.65
N PHE A 99 -7.27 -1.84 0.71
CA PHE A 99 -8.42 -1.21 1.32
C PHE A 99 -9.18 -0.44 0.26
N ARG A 100 -10.48 -0.69 0.13
CA ARG A 100 -11.36 0.03 -0.80
C ARG A 100 -12.72 0.22 -0.16
N SER A 101 -13.16 1.47 -0.06
CA SER A 101 -14.52 1.82 0.39
C SER A 101 -14.92 1.15 1.72
N GLY A 102 -14.02 1.09 2.70
CA GLY A 102 -14.28 0.48 4.01
C GLY A 102 -14.02 -1.03 4.09
N VAL A 103 -13.65 -1.67 2.99
CA VAL A 103 -13.44 -3.12 2.93
C VAL A 103 -11.97 -3.44 2.69
N TYR A 104 -11.40 -4.30 3.55
CA TYR A 104 -10.07 -4.85 3.35
C TYR A 104 -10.13 -6.17 2.55
N THR A 105 -9.21 -6.35 1.61
CA THR A 105 -8.99 -7.62 0.89
C THR A 105 -7.57 -8.10 1.14
N ASP A 106 -7.40 -9.33 1.63
CA ASP A 106 -6.10 -9.96 1.86
C ASP A 106 -5.71 -10.84 0.66
N TYR A 107 -4.48 -10.65 0.16
CA TYR A 107 -3.92 -11.40 -0.97
C TYR A 107 -2.83 -12.40 -0.55
N SER A 108 -2.47 -12.42 0.73
CA SER A 108 -1.24 -13.05 1.25
C SER A 108 -1.22 -14.59 1.23
N ASP A 109 -2.39 -15.23 1.12
CA ASP A 109 -2.51 -16.69 1.19
C ASP A 109 -3.02 -17.32 -0.13
N LYS A 110 -3.55 -16.53 -1.06
CA LYS A 110 -4.35 -17.06 -2.17
C LYS A 110 -3.55 -17.28 -3.46
N TYR A 111 -2.39 -16.64 -3.66
CA TYR A 111 -1.75 -16.62 -4.99
C TYR A 111 -0.22 -16.68 -5.13
N ASP A 112 0.65 -16.48 -4.12
CA ASP A 112 2.11 -16.52 -4.41
C ASP A 112 3.07 -16.67 -3.21
N GLY A 113 4.30 -17.10 -3.50
CA GLY A 113 5.43 -17.16 -2.56
C GLY A 113 5.94 -15.81 -2.04
N PHE A 114 5.16 -14.73 -2.18
CA PHE A 114 5.48 -13.38 -1.71
C PHE A 114 5.63 -13.30 -0.19
N SER A 115 4.84 -14.08 0.55
CA SER A 115 4.79 -14.03 2.00
C SER A 115 6.13 -14.34 2.68
N HIS A 116 7.07 -14.96 1.98
CA HIS A 116 8.41 -15.29 2.47
C HIS A 116 9.52 -14.34 1.98
N LEU A 117 9.22 -13.38 1.10
CA LEU A 117 10.21 -12.57 0.40
C LEU A 117 10.27 -11.16 0.97
N ASN A 118 11.47 -10.61 1.20
CA ASN A 118 11.59 -9.23 1.66
C ASN A 118 11.35 -8.26 0.50
N VAL A 119 10.39 -7.35 0.64
CA VAL A 119 10.15 -6.31 -0.36
C VAL A 119 11.16 -5.18 -0.21
N VAL A 120 11.82 -4.83 -1.31
CA VAL A 120 12.83 -3.77 -1.39
C VAL A 120 12.24 -2.46 -1.87
N THR A 121 11.34 -2.46 -2.85
CA THR A 121 10.73 -1.22 -3.33
C THR A 121 9.36 -1.42 -3.94
N PHE A 122 8.63 -0.31 -4.07
CA PHE A 122 7.30 -0.21 -4.63
C PHE A 122 7.24 0.97 -5.61
N LEU A 123 6.88 0.70 -6.87
CA LEU A 123 6.78 1.71 -7.91
C LEU A 123 5.34 1.75 -8.46
N PRO A 124 4.49 2.65 -7.96
CA PRO A 124 3.14 2.83 -8.48
C PRO A 124 3.15 3.65 -9.77
N ASP A 125 2.41 3.19 -10.79
CA ASP A 125 1.96 4.05 -11.87
C ASP A 125 0.71 4.81 -11.42
N ARG A 126 0.84 6.14 -11.37
CA ARG A 126 -0.23 7.03 -10.93
C ARG A 126 -1.43 7.08 -11.89
N ASN A 127 -1.29 6.59 -13.11
CA ASN A 127 -2.33 6.72 -14.14
C ASN A 127 -3.12 5.43 -14.35
N SER A 128 -2.46 4.27 -14.27
CA SER A 128 -3.09 2.97 -14.54
C SER A 128 -3.57 2.25 -13.30
N GLY A 129 -3.02 2.56 -12.11
CA GLY A 129 -3.19 1.71 -10.94
C GLY A 129 -2.42 0.39 -11.08
N ASP A 130 -1.39 0.35 -11.91
CA ASP A 130 -0.44 -0.77 -11.98
C ASP A 130 0.78 -0.46 -11.09
N PHE A 131 1.44 -1.49 -10.57
CA PHE A 131 2.67 -1.30 -9.80
C PHE A 131 3.65 -2.44 -9.92
N VAL A 132 4.92 -2.12 -9.67
CA VAL A 132 6.02 -3.07 -9.66
C VAL A 132 6.60 -3.17 -8.26
N ILE A 133 6.76 -4.39 -7.77
CA ILE A 133 7.46 -4.70 -6.52
C ILE A 133 8.79 -5.37 -6.86
N LEU A 134 9.88 -4.94 -6.22
CA LEU A 134 11.16 -5.66 -6.25
C LEU A 134 11.36 -6.37 -4.91
N ASP A 135 11.73 -7.64 -4.91
CA ASP A 135 12.12 -8.35 -3.69
C ASP A 135 13.65 -8.35 -3.46
N SER A 136 14.07 -8.82 -2.28
CA SER A 136 15.47 -8.84 -1.85
C SER A 136 16.34 -9.86 -2.58
N VAL A 137 15.73 -10.73 -3.40
CA VAL A 137 16.43 -11.74 -4.21
C VAL A 137 16.53 -11.26 -5.67
N GLY A 138 15.93 -10.10 -5.99
CA GLY A 138 16.03 -9.44 -7.29
C GLY A 138 14.86 -9.74 -8.24
N ASN A 139 13.75 -10.33 -7.76
CA ASN A 139 12.59 -10.56 -8.61
C ASN A 139 11.71 -9.32 -8.69
N LEU A 140 11.24 -9.03 -9.90
CA LEU A 140 10.21 -8.02 -10.17
C LEU A 140 8.84 -8.69 -10.22
N TRP A 141 7.89 -8.12 -9.50
CA TRP A 141 6.49 -8.55 -9.42
C TRP A 141 5.64 -7.43 -9.97
N PHE A 142 4.94 -7.69 -11.08
CA PHE A 142 3.98 -6.75 -11.63
C PHE A 142 2.61 -7.02 -11.01
N ILE A 143 1.94 -5.97 -10.58
CA ILE A 143 0.57 -6.04 -10.13
C ILE A 143 -0.21 -5.12 -11.05
N LEU A 144 -0.85 -5.74 -12.03
CA LEU A 144 -1.59 -5.07 -13.09
C LEU A 144 -3.09 -5.08 -12.76
N THR A 145 -3.75 -3.94 -12.94
CA THR A 145 -5.19 -3.76 -12.78
C THR A 145 -5.91 -3.72 -14.12
N ALA A 146 -5.56 -4.61 -15.06
CA ALA A 146 -6.21 -4.65 -16.38
C ALA A 146 -7.41 -5.61 -16.45
N GLY A 147 -8.63 -5.05 -16.59
CA GLY A 147 -9.80 -5.73 -17.18
C GLY A 147 -10.91 -6.22 -16.23
N ARG A 148 -12.14 -6.37 -16.77
CA ARG A 148 -13.41 -6.73 -16.07
C ARG A 148 -13.37 -8.00 -15.19
N SER A 149 -12.33 -8.81 -15.31
CA SER A 149 -11.98 -9.89 -14.38
C SER A 149 -10.69 -9.47 -13.68
N ARG A 150 -10.82 -8.75 -12.55
CA ARG A 150 -9.70 -8.23 -11.74
C ARG A 150 -8.88 -9.39 -11.15
N ARG A 151 -8.03 -10.02 -11.96
CA ARG A 151 -7.06 -11.02 -11.53
C ARG A 151 -5.75 -10.33 -11.20
N LEU A 152 -5.20 -10.60 -10.01
CA LEU A 152 -3.82 -10.31 -9.66
C LEU A 152 -2.94 -11.19 -10.59
N ILE A 153 -2.33 -10.59 -11.61
CA ILE A 153 -1.36 -11.29 -12.45
C ILE A 153 0.01 -10.88 -11.95
N ILE A 154 0.60 -11.72 -11.11
CA ILE A 154 2.01 -11.63 -10.80
C ILE A 154 2.79 -12.19 -11.99
N LEU A 155 3.56 -11.32 -12.65
CA LEU A 155 4.56 -11.74 -13.62
C LEU A 155 5.93 -11.71 -12.96
N TYR A 156 6.69 -12.80 -13.10
CA TYR A 156 8.06 -12.96 -12.60
C TYR A 156 9.05 -12.78 -13.76
N TYR A 157 10.12 -12.03 -13.50
CA TYR A 157 11.33 -12.04 -14.32
C TYR A 157 12.55 -12.13 -13.41
N HIS A 158 13.38 -13.16 -13.60
CA HIS A 158 14.73 -13.20 -13.03
C HIS A 158 15.63 -12.39 -13.95
N LEU A 159 16.30 -11.35 -13.43
CA LEU A 159 17.40 -10.69 -14.13
C LEU A 159 18.62 -11.63 -14.12
N ILE A 160 18.58 -12.69 -14.92
CA ILE A 160 19.79 -13.40 -15.34
C ILE A 160 20.34 -12.59 -16.52
N SER A 161 21.66 -12.40 -16.53
CA SER A 161 22.40 -11.61 -17.51
C SER A 161 21.84 -11.74 -18.93
N LEU A 162 21.77 -10.62 -19.64
CA LEU A 162 21.45 -10.53 -21.07
C LEU A 162 22.34 -11.47 -21.90
N THR A 163 21.94 -12.72 -22.04
CA THR A 163 22.40 -13.64 -23.08
C THR A 163 21.23 -14.53 -23.50
N ALA A 164 20.57 -14.08 -24.57
CA ALA A 164 19.88 -14.85 -25.59
C ALA A 164 19.05 -16.09 -25.16
N ASN A 165 17.72 -15.99 -25.21
CA ASN A 165 16.92 -16.57 -26.31
C ASN A 165 15.41 -16.62 -26.00
N ARG A 166 14.64 -16.33 -27.06
CA ARG A 166 13.20 -16.60 -27.29
C ARG A 166 12.18 -15.75 -26.53
N ILE A 167 11.84 -14.64 -27.19
CA ILE A 167 10.51 -14.01 -27.15
C ILE A 167 9.53 -15.02 -27.79
N CYS A 168 8.61 -15.60 -27.02
CA CYS A 168 7.47 -16.31 -27.60
C CYS A 168 6.45 -15.29 -28.08
N GLY A 169 6.16 -15.36 -29.39
CA GLY A 169 5.27 -14.46 -30.10
C GLY A 169 3.81 -14.61 -29.71
N TRP A 170 3.09 -13.51 -29.94
CA TRP A 170 1.64 -13.44 -29.95
C TRP A 170 1.12 -14.11 -31.22
N ASP A 171 0.29 -15.15 -31.10
CA ASP A 171 -0.56 -15.59 -32.21
C ASP A 171 -2.00 -15.17 -31.91
N ARG A 172 -2.57 -14.35 -32.80
CA ARG A 172 -3.98 -13.96 -32.78
C ARG A 172 -4.73 -14.89 -33.71
N ARG A 173 -5.72 -15.60 -33.19
CA ARG A 173 -6.93 -15.97 -33.95
C ARG A 173 -8.15 -15.69 -33.10
#